data_AF-A0A034W1B9-F1
#
_entry.id   AF-A0A034W1B9-F1
#
_cell.length_a   1.000
_cell.length_b   1.000
_cell.length_c   1.000
_cell.angle_alpha   90.00
_cell.angle_beta   90.00
_cell.angle_gamma   90.00
#
_symmetry.space_group_name_H-M   'P 1'
#
loop_
_entity.id
_entity.type
_entity.pdbx_description
1 polymer ?
#
loop_
_entity_poly.entity_id
_entity_poly.type
_entity_poly.pdbx_seq_one_letter_code
_entity_poly.pdbx_strand_id
1 'polypeptide(L)'
;MYFAPKYATLRAGVEWKVGSTIVGTVAEAPSSQKETNVSCSAVEQEICYNFGRIYQQAGLVHLAVEYYERGLAAQHPLIDEHEEYLGLRQEIAYNLHLIYKAAGNLRKARQYLYEYCVV
;
A
#
# COMPACT_ATOMS: atom_id res chain seq x y z
N MET A 1 11.01 7.67 26.01
CA MET A 1 10.67 6.51 25.17
C MET A 1 10.90 6.91 23.72
N TYR A 2 11.94 6.37 23.09
CA TYR A 2 12.27 6.62 21.69
C TYR A 2 11.41 5.70 20.81
N PHE A 3 10.61 6.26 19.91
CA PHE A 3 9.93 5.52 18.85
C PHE A 3 10.87 5.51 17.64
N ALA A 4 11.58 4.41 17.42
CA ALA A 4 12.44 4.27 16.25
C ALA A 4 11.56 3.93 15.02
N PRO A 5 11.58 4.72 13.95
CA PRO A 5 10.88 4.37 12.71
C PRO A 5 11.56 3.17 12.03
N LYS A 6 10.80 2.13 11.73
CA LYS A 6 11.26 0.83 11.17
C LYS A 6 11.95 0.92 9.79
N TYR A 7 12.01 2.09 9.14
CA TYR A 7 12.53 2.27 7.78
C TYR A 7 13.79 3.15 7.68
N ALA A 8 14.37 3.61 8.81
CA ALA A 8 15.46 4.58 8.78
C ALA A 8 16.84 4.02 8.37
N THR A 9 17.04 2.70 8.35
CA THR A 9 18.40 2.13 8.25
C THR A 9 18.84 1.70 6.85
N LEU A 10 18.02 1.85 5.81
CA LEU A 10 18.41 1.46 4.44
C LEU A 10 18.86 2.62 3.52
N ARG A 11 19.11 3.81 4.07
CA ARG A 11 19.64 4.95 3.29
C ARG A 11 20.92 5.58 3.89
N ALA A 12 21.80 4.76 4.45
CA ALA A 12 23.16 5.18 4.73
C ALA A 12 23.98 5.16 3.41
N GLY A 13 23.84 6.20 2.58
CA GLY A 13 24.76 6.36 1.43
C GLY A 13 24.36 7.27 0.28
N VAL A 14 23.13 7.79 0.21
CA VAL A 14 22.74 8.66 -0.92
C VAL A 14 22.40 10.06 -0.44
N GLU A 15 23.38 10.94 -0.58
CA GLU A 15 23.30 12.39 -0.38
C GLU A 15 22.32 12.97 -1.41
N TRP A 16 21.21 13.56 -0.97
CA TRP A 16 20.25 14.22 -1.87
C TRP A 16 20.76 15.60 -2.27
N LYS A 17 21.33 15.72 -3.48
CA LYS A 17 21.66 17.04 -4.07
C LYS A 17 20.42 17.64 -4.74
N VAL A 18 19.94 18.74 -4.18
CA VAL A 18 18.86 19.57 -4.75
C VAL A 18 19.35 20.20 -6.07
N GLY A 19 18.49 20.12 -7.10
CA GLY A 19 18.84 20.25 -8.51
C GLY A 19 19.52 21.57 -8.95
N SER A 20 20.44 21.41 -9.90
CA SER A 20 20.98 22.48 -10.75
C SER A 20 20.28 22.38 -12.12
N THR A 21 19.64 23.48 -12.53
CA THR A 21 18.92 23.60 -13.81
C THR A 21 19.89 23.50 -14.98
N ILE A 22 19.88 22.37 -15.69
CA ILE A 22 20.45 22.25 -17.03
C ILE A 22 19.40 22.68 -18.07
N VAL A 23 19.74 23.69 -18.85
CA VAL A 23 19.03 24.04 -20.09
C VAL A 23 19.30 22.91 -21.09
N GLY A 24 18.27 22.14 -21.42
CA GLY A 24 18.33 21.01 -22.34
C GLY A 24 17.13 21.04 -23.28
N THR A 25 17.45 21.16 -24.56
CA THR A 25 16.61 21.19 -25.77
C THR A 25 15.44 20.21 -25.74
N VAL A 26 14.25 20.69 -26.14
CA VAL A 26 13.06 19.86 -26.35
C VAL A 26 13.27 19.04 -27.62
N ALA A 27 13.61 17.76 -27.45
CA ALA A 27 13.53 16.76 -28.50
C ALA A 27 12.20 16.00 -28.32
N GLU A 28 11.36 16.02 -29.35
CA GLU A 28 10.10 15.30 -29.44
C GLU A 28 10.27 13.82 -29.07
N ALA A 29 9.42 13.36 -28.15
CA ALA A 29 9.30 11.96 -27.81
C ALA A 29 8.52 11.23 -28.92
N PRO A 30 9.09 10.17 -29.54
CA PRO A 30 8.30 9.32 -30.42
C PRO A 30 7.31 8.52 -29.58
N SER A 31 6.05 8.64 -29.99
CA SER A 31 4.93 7.87 -29.49
C SER A 31 5.05 6.38 -29.84
N SER A 32 4.49 5.55 -28.96
CA SER A 32 3.89 4.23 -29.22
C SER A 32 4.68 2.97 -28.79
N GLN A 33 4.22 2.47 -27.64
CA GLN A 33 3.87 1.08 -27.33
C GLN A 33 4.95 0.05 -26.96
N LYS A 34 4.88 -0.40 -25.69
CA LYS A 34 4.50 -1.78 -25.36
C LYS A 34 4.03 -1.88 -23.90
N GLU A 35 2.71 -1.93 -23.71
CA GLU A 35 2.08 -2.38 -22.45
C GLU A 35 2.56 -3.80 -22.18
N THR A 36 3.44 -3.95 -21.20
CA THR A 36 3.95 -5.24 -20.76
C THR A 36 3.33 -5.53 -19.40
N ASN A 37 2.44 -6.54 -19.42
CA ASN A 37 2.12 -7.50 -18.36
C ASN A 37 2.36 -7.06 -16.91
N VAL A 38 1.26 -6.95 -16.17
CA VAL A 38 1.12 -6.84 -14.70
C VAL A 38 2.39 -7.27 -13.95
N SER A 39 3.31 -6.32 -13.81
CA SER A 39 4.32 -6.37 -12.77
C SER A 39 3.58 -5.94 -11.51
N CYS A 40 3.01 -6.92 -10.79
CA CYS A 40 2.50 -6.67 -9.46
C CYS A 40 3.73 -6.24 -8.65
N SER A 41 3.84 -4.95 -8.37
CA SER A 41 5.00 -4.42 -7.67
C SER A 41 4.93 -4.94 -6.24
N ALA A 42 6.02 -5.47 -5.67
CA ALA A 42 6.05 -5.88 -4.26
C ALA A 42 5.58 -4.75 -3.32
N VAL A 43 5.70 -3.50 -3.77
CA VAL A 43 5.29 -2.29 -3.04
C VAL A 43 3.81 -1.95 -3.22
N GLU A 44 3.08 -2.62 -4.11
CA GLU A 44 1.67 -2.34 -4.42
C GLU A 44 0.76 -2.52 -3.20
N GLN A 45 1.00 -3.57 -2.40
CA GLN A 45 0.27 -3.81 -1.16
C GLN A 45 0.43 -2.65 -0.18
N GLU A 46 1.67 -2.18 0.00
CA GLU A 46 1.99 -1.07 0.90
C GLU A 46 1.38 0.25 0.42
N ILE A 47 1.47 0.53 -0.88
CA ILE A 47 0.85 1.71 -1.49
C ILE A 47 -0.66 1.69 -1.24
N CYS A 48 -1.32 0.57 -1.53
CA CYS A 48 -2.76 0.40 -1.35
C CYS A 48 -3.17 0.56 0.12
N TYR A 49 -2.43 -0.05 1.04
CA TYR A 49 -2.65 0.11 2.48
C TYR A 49 -2.53 1.58 2.93
N ASN A 50 -1.49 2.29 2.49
CA ASN A 50 -1.27 3.69 2.85
C ASN A 50 -2.36 4.61 2.31
N PHE A 51 -2.78 4.43 1.05
CA PHE A 51 -3.92 5.16 0.50
C PHE A 51 -5.22 4.85 1.23
N GLY A 52 -5.49 3.58 1.54
CA GLY A 52 -6.64 3.16 2.33
C GLY A 52 -6.71 3.90 3.67
N ARG A 53 -5.57 4.03 4.36
CA ARG A 53 -5.47 4.79 5.62
C ARG A 53 -5.72 6.28 5.45
N ILE A 54 -5.15 6.90 4.42
CA ILE A 54 -5.36 8.32 4.12
C ILE A 54 -6.85 8.59 3.87
N TYR A 55 -7.50 7.76 3.03
CA TYR A 55 -8.92 7.92 2.73
C TYR A 55 -9.81 7.66 3.95
N GLN A 56 -9.47 6.67 4.78
CA GLN A 56 -10.19 6.39 6.02
C GLN A 56 -10.09 7.57 6.98
N GLN A 57 -8.90 8.15 7.16
CA GLN A 57 -8.70 9.33 8.01
C GLN A 57 -9.42 10.58 7.46
N ALA A 58 -9.50 10.72 6.13
CA ALA A 58 -10.23 11.79 5.46
C ALA A 58 -11.76 11.59 5.47
N GLY A 59 -12.28 10.46 5.97
CA GLY A 59 -13.71 10.13 5.94
C GLY A 59 -14.23 9.68 4.56
N LEU A 60 -13.34 9.48 3.58
CA LEU A 60 -13.67 8.97 2.25
C LEU A 60 -13.73 7.44 2.27
N VAL A 61 -14.66 6.90 3.05
CA VAL A 61 -14.72 5.47 3.41
C VAL A 61 -14.87 4.55 2.19
N HIS A 62 -15.60 4.97 1.15
CA HIS A 62 -15.77 4.17 -0.06
C HIS A 62 -14.44 3.92 -0.80
N LEU A 63 -13.60 4.95 -0.93
CA LEU A 63 -12.26 4.81 -1.50
C LEU A 63 -11.34 4.00 -0.57
N ALA A 64 -11.47 4.20 0.74
CA ALA A 64 -10.68 3.43 1.70
C ALA A 64 -10.91 1.92 1.52
N VAL A 65 -12.17 1.51 1.38
CA VAL A 65 -12.53 0.10 1.11
C VAL A 65 -11.91 -0.38 -0.21
N GLU A 66 -12.05 0.38 -1.30
CA GLU A 66 -11.51 -0.01 -2.61
C GLU A 66 -10.00 -0.25 -2.56
N TYR A 67 -9.24 0.65 -1.94
CA TYR A 67 -7.80 0.51 -1.83
C TYR A 67 -7.39 -0.61 -0.88
N TYR A 68 -8.11 -0.83 0.22
CA TYR A 68 -7.86 -1.98 1.08
C TYR A 68 -8.11 -3.31 0.39
N GLU A 69 -9.21 -3.45 -0.36
CA GLU A 69 -9.49 -4.66 -1.16
C GLU A 69 -8.38 -4.92 -2.19
N ARG A 70 -7.89 -3.87 -2.86
CA ARG A 70 -6.74 -3.96 -3.77
C ARG A 70 -5.47 -4.41 -3.05
N GLY A 71 -5.23 -3.92 -1.83
CA GLY A 71 -4.10 -4.35 -1.00
C GLY A 71 -4.18 -5.82 -0.56
N LEU A 72 -5.39 -6.35 -0.32
CA LEU A 72 -5.61 -7.78 -0.07
C LEU A 72 -5.42 -8.63 -1.33
N ALA A 73 -5.75 -8.09 -2.50
CA ALA A 73 -5.58 -8.77 -3.78
C ALA A 73 -4.12 -8.76 -4.28
N ALA A 74 -3.27 -7.89 -3.73
CA ALA A 74 -1.86 -7.81 -4.10
C ALA A 74 -1.13 -9.11 -3.69
N GLN A 75 -0.57 -9.80 -4.69
CA GLN A 75 0.19 -11.03 -4.53
C GLN A 75 1.56 -10.86 -5.16
N HIS A 76 2.60 -11.15 -4.39
CA HIS A 76 3.97 -11.06 -4.89
C HIS A 76 4.86 -12.08 -4.16
N PRO A 77 5.75 -12.81 -4.87
CA PRO A 77 6.60 -13.84 -4.26
C PRO A 77 7.39 -13.35 -3.05
N LEU A 78 7.90 -12.11 -3.09
CA LEU A 78 8.63 -11.52 -1.95
C LEU A 78 7.76 -11.31 -0.70
N ILE A 79 6.47 -11.00 -0.88
CA ILE A 79 5.54 -10.86 0.24
C ILE A 79 5.24 -12.25 0.82
N ASP A 80 5.08 -13.25 -0.03
CA ASP A 80 4.80 -14.63 0.40
C ASP A 80 6.01 -15.25 1.13
N GLU A 81 7.23 -14.99 0.67
CA GLU A 81 8.48 -15.45 1.31
C GLU A 81 8.76 -14.74 2.65
N HIS A 82 8.29 -13.50 2.80
CA HIS A 82 8.55 -12.65 3.97
C HIS A 82 7.25 -12.12 4.59
N GLU A 83 6.23 -12.97 4.69
CA GLU A 83 4.90 -12.56 5.15
C GLU A 83 4.93 -11.89 6.53
N GLU A 84 5.78 -12.36 7.44
CA GLU A 84 5.91 -11.80 8.80
C GLU A 84 6.38 -10.33 8.81
N TYR A 85 7.13 -9.89 7.79
CA TYR A 85 7.73 -8.56 7.73
C TYR A 85 7.07 -7.64 6.70
N LEU A 86 6.66 -8.21 5.58
CA LEU A 86 6.10 -7.48 4.43
C LEU A 86 4.59 -7.64 4.29
N GLY A 87 4.02 -8.69 4.89
CA GLY A 87 2.59 -8.95 4.81
C GLY A 87 1.79 -7.91 5.59
N LEU A 88 0.90 -7.21 4.90
CA LEU A 88 -0.02 -6.24 5.50
C LEU A 88 -1.47 -6.74 5.55
N ARG A 89 -1.70 -8.03 5.26
CA ARG A 89 -3.05 -8.61 5.12
C ARG A 89 -3.87 -8.46 6.40
N GLN A 90 -3.25 -8.69 7.56
CA GLN A 90 -3.92 -8.60 8.85
C GLN A 90 -4.29 -7.16 9.19
N GLU A 91 -3.39 -6.20 8.95
CA GLU A 91 -3.59 -4.77 9.17
C GLU A 91 -4.68 -4.22 8.27
N ILE A 92 -4.68 -4.61 6.99
CA ILE A 92 -5.70 -4.22 6.04
C ILE A 92 -7.07 -4.77 6.47
N ALA A 93 -7.16 -6.06 6.80
CA ALA A 93 -8.39 -6.69 7.24
C ALA A 93 -8.94 -6.08 8.53
N TYR A 94 -8.07 -5.73 9.48
CA TYR A 94 -8.46 -5.05 10.71
C TYR A 94 -9.04 -3.65 10.42
N ASN A 95 -8.44 -2.89 9.49
CA ASN A 95 -8.98 -1.59 9.10
C ASN A 95 -10.33 -1.71 8.38
N LEU A 96 -10.51 -2.71 7.52
CA LEU A 96 -11.80 -3.03 6.90
C LEU A 96 -12.85 -3.42 7.95
N HIS A 97 -12.47 -4.22 8.95
CA HIS A 97 -13.33 -4.53 10.08
C HIS A 97 -13.83 -3.27 10.78
N LEU A 98 -12.95 -2.31 11.09
CA LEU A 98 -13.32 -1.05 11.75
C LEU A 98 -14.31 -0.25 10.90
N ILE A 99 -14.08 -0.16 9.59
CA ILE A 99 -14.98 0.51 8.65
C ILE A 99 -16.36 -0.14 8.67
N TYR A 100 -16.45 -1.46 8.48
CA TYR A 100 -17.73 -2.15 8.41
C TYR A 100 -18.47 -2.18 9.75
N LYS A 101 -17.73 -2.24 10.86
CA LYS A 101 -18.28 -2.11 12.21
C LYS A 101 -18.89 -0.72 12.41
N ALA A 102 -18.20 0.35 12.02
CA ALA A 102 -18.71 1.72 12.11
C ALA A 102 -19.95 1.92 11.23
N ALA A 103 -20.00 1.27 10.07
CA ALA A 103 -21.16 1.28 9.17
C ALA A 103 -22.34 0.40 9.65
N GLY A 104 -22.21 -0.31 10.79
CA GLY A 104 -23.24 -1.22 11.31
C GLY A 104 -23.33 -2.58 10.59
N ASN A 105 -22.47 -2.84 9.59
CA ASN A 105 -22.43 -4.12 8.89
C ASN A 105 -21.57 -5.14 9.65
N LEU A 106 -22.12 -5.61 10.77
CA LEU A 106 -21.41 -6.53 11.67
C LEU A 106 -21.11 -7.89 11.02
N ARG A 107 -21.93 -8.32 10.05
CA ARG A 107 -21.70 -9.59 9.33
C ARG A 107 -20.39 -9.53 8.56
N LYS A 108 -20.21 -8.48 7.75
CA LYS A 108 -19.00 -8.30 6.95
C LYS A 108 -17.79 -7.95 7.83
N ALA A 109 -17.98 -7.13 8.88
CA ALA A 109 -16.93 -6.82 9.83
C ALA A 109 -16.37 -8.08 10.54
N ARG A 110 -17.23 -9.04 10.89
CA ARG A 110 -16.78 -10.32 11.46
C ARG A 110 -16.08 -11.20 10.42
N GLN A 111 -16.57 -11.22 9.18
CA GLN A 111 -15.96 -11.99 8.11
C GLN A 111 -14.46 -11.67 7.97
N TYR A 112 -14.09 -10.40 7.85
CA TYR A 112 -12.66 -10.03 7.72
C TYR A 112 -11.82 -10.44 8.93
N LEU A 113 -12.35 -10.35 10.15
CA LEU A 113 -11.61 -10.81 11.32
C LEU A 113 -11.37 -12.31 11.30
N TYR A 114 -12.40 -13.10 11.01
CA TYR A 114 -12.27 -14.57 11.00
C TYR A 114 -11.40 -15.08 9.87
N GLU A 115 -11.44 -14.42 8.72
CA GLU A 115 -10.72 -14.83 7.53
C GLU A 115 -9.23 -14.48 7.58
N TYR A 116 -8.88 -13.34 8.21
CA TYR A 116 -7.51 -12.82 8.14
C TYR A 116 -6.82 -12.62 9.49
N CYS A 117 -7.55 -12.44 10.59
CA CYS A 117 -6.97 -12.05 11.89
C CYS A 117 -6.97 -13.16 12.95
N VAL A 118 -7.55 -14.32 12.66
CA VAL A 118 -7.52 -15.48 13.55
C VAL A 118 -6.38 -16.41 13.14
N VAL A 119 -5.51 -16.73 14.10
CA VAL A 119 -4.34 -17.61 13.98
C VAL A 119 -4.60 -18.91 14.72
#